data_AF-A0A4U5WJ93-F1
#
_entry.id   AF-A0A4U5WJ93-F1
#
_cell.length_a   1.000
_cell.length_b   1.000
_cell.length_c   1.000
_cell.angle_alpha   90.00
_cell.angle_beta   90.00
_cell.angle_gamma   90.00
#
_symmetry.space_group_name_H-M   'P 1'
#
loop_
_entity.id
_entity.type
_entity.pdbx_description
1 polymer ?
#
loop_
_entity_poly.entity_id
_entity_poly.type
_entity_poly.pdbx_seq_one_letter_code
_entity_poly.pdbx_strand_id
1 'polypeptide(L)'
;MNMKRGTALVIGALAAPVLAVSLPASSAVAHGWVTLPTSRQEQCAQGLVDCGQIKYEPQSVEGPKGLQSCSGGHAEYAELDNDSKAWKVTPVGTTATFTWHNTARHSTANWQYFIGGQKIAQFDGRNQQPAADVSQQVNFGSFTGRQKVLAVWNIADTGNAFYSCVDVNIGGTGGGGGGTGGGGGGGSTCAAAAWDPARVYNGGDTVTYGGHTWRAKWWVTGDKPGTTGQWGVWEDLGAC
;
A
#
# COMPACT_ATOMS: atom_id res chain seq x y z
N MET A 1 8.50 -74.04 -57.63
CA MET A 1 9.54 -73.20 -58.27
C MET A 1 9.09 -71.75 -58.26
N ASN A 2 10.05 -70.86 -57.97
CA ASN A 2 10.07 -69.41 -58.22
C ASN A 2 9.55 -68.46 -57.13
N MET A 3 10.54 -68.05 -56.33
CA MET A 3 10.65 -66.94 -55.41
C MET A 3 10.51 -65.57 -56.09
N LYS A 4 9.98 -64.55 -55.37
CA LYS A 4 10.40 -63.14 -55.46
C LYS A 4 9.91 -62.32 -54.25
N ARG A 5 10.81 -61.48 -53.74
CA ARG A 5 10.79 -60.69 -52.50
C ARG A 5 9.97 -59.39 -52.64
N GLY A 6 9.43 -58.86 -51.54
CA GLY A 6 8.84 -57.52 -51.47
C GLY A 6 8.64 -56.99 -50.04
N THR A 7 9.68 -56.30 -49.55
CA THR A 7 9.76 -55.15 -48.62
C THR A 7 8.75 -54.95 -47.46
N ALA A 8 9.32 -54.79 -46.26
CA ALA A 8 8.68 -54.36 -45.02
C ALA A 8 8.16 -52.91 -45.08
N LEU A 9 7.06 -52.63 -44.36
CA LEU A 9 6.55 -51.28 -44.13
C LEU A 9 6.47 -51.03 -42.61
N VAL A 10 7.39 -50.21 -42.11
CA VAL A 10 7.43 -49.70 -40.74
C VAL A 10 6.37 -48.60 -40.64
N ILE A 11 5.33 -48.81 -39.84
CA ILE A 11 4.37 -47.75 -39.49
C ILE A 11 5.01 -46.92 -38.38
N GLY A 12 5.58 -45.78 -38.75
CA GLY A 12 6.15 -44.80 -37.82
C GLY A 12 5.05 -44.06 -37.06
N ALA A 13 5.11 -44.08 -35.73
CA ALA A 13 4.35 -43.20 -34.88
C ALA A 13 4.94 -41.77 -34.99
N LEU A 14 4.21 -40.86 -35.64
CA LEU A 14 4.53 -39.43 -35.62
C LEU A 14 3.88 -38.79 -34.40
N ALA A 15 4.59 -38.78 -33.27
CA ALA A 15 4.29 -37.87 -32.17
C ALA A 15 4.84 -36.48 -32.55
N ALA A 16 3.96 -35.56 -32.93
CA ALA A 16 4.34 -34.16 -33.14
C ALA A 16 4.72 -33.53 -31.79
N PRO A 17 5.86 -32.84 -31.66
CA PRO A 17 6.15 -32.07 -30.46
C PRO A 17 5.24 -30.84 -30.45
N VAL A 18 4.31 -30.79 -29.50
CA VAL A 18 3.59 -29.54 -29.19
C VAL A 18 4.63 -28.59 -28.59
N LEU A 19 5.20 -27.73 -29.44
CA LEU A 19 6.03 -26.62 -28.99
C LEU A 19 5.10 -25.61 -28.31
N ALA A 20 4.95 -25.73 -26.98
CA ALA A 20 4.27 -24.73 -26.18
C ALA A 20 5.14 -23.47 -26.16
N VAL A 21 4.87 -22.54 -27.07
CA VAL A 21 5.48 -21.21 -27.06
C VAL A 21 4.91 -20.48 -25.83
N SER A 22 5.70 -20.43 -24.76
CA SER A 22 5.39 -19.59 -23.60
C SER A 22 5.52 -18.13 -24.03
N LEU A 23 4.41 -17.51 -24.39
CA LEU A 23 4.37 -16.06 -24.58
C LEU A 23 4.73 -15.40 -23.23
N PRO A 24 5.64 -14.42 -23.20
CA PRO A 24 5.91 -13.67 -21.98
C PRO A 24 4.62 -12.99 -21.54
N ALA A 25 4.27 -13.12 -20.25
CA ALA A 25 3.14 -12.41 -19.68
C ALA A 25 3.34 -10.91 -19.93
N SER A 26 2.38 -10.26 -20.58
CA SER A 26 2.41 -8.82 -20.80
C SER A 26 2.50 -8.12 -19.44
N SER A 27 3.58 -7.34 -19.25
CA SER A 27 3.72 -6.44 -18.11
C SER A 27 2.70 -5.33 -18.27
N ALA A 28 1.51 -5.51 -17.70
CA ALA A 28 0.57 -4.42 -17.59
C ALA A 28 1.00 -3.56 -16.40
N VAL A 29 1.20 -2.28 -16.68
CA VAL A 29 1.80 -1.31 -15.76
C VAL A 29 0.72 -0.83 -14.79
N ALA A 30 0.62 -1.51 -13.65
CA ALA A 30 -0.11 -1.02 -12.48
C ALA A 30 0.85 -0.25 -11.58
N HIS A 31 0.32 0.62 -10.72
CA HIS A 31 1.14 1.37 -9.77
C HIS A 31 0.28 1.79 -8.59
N GLY A 32 0.74 1.47 -7.38
CA GLY A 32 0.06 1.84 -6.15
C GLY A 32 0.75 1.36 -4.88
N TRP A 33 0.47 2.03 -3.77
CA TRP A 33 1.02 1.73 -2.46
C TRP A 33 0.06 2.16 -1.35
N VAL A 34 0.32 1.74 -0.11
CA VAL A 34 -0.49 2.15 1.04
C VAL A 34 0.00 3.50 1.58
N THR A 35 -0.90 4.48 1.66
CA THR A 35 -0.63 5.81 2.24
C THR A 35 -1.10 5.93 3.68
N LEU A 36 -2.10 5.12 4.08
CA LEU A 36 -2.61 5.06 5.45
C LEU A 36 -2.82 3.61 5.89
N PRO A 37 -2.35 3.18 7.09
CA PRO A 37 -1.29 3.84 7.85
C PRO A 37 -0.01 3.93 7.00
N THR A 38 0.86 4.89 7.30
CA THR A 38 2.01 5.24 6.44
C THR A 38 2.94 4.05 6.21
N SER A 39 2.98 3.55 4.99
CA SER A 39 3.85 2.43 4.60
C SER A 39 5.33 2.80 4.62
N ARG A 40 6.20 1.79 4.59
CA ARG A 40 7.66 1.98 4.51
C ARG A 40 8.07 2.82 3.29
N GLN A 41 7.54 2.50 2.11
CA GLN A 41 7.83 3.29 0.90
C GLN A 41 7.28 4.72 0.98
N GLU A 42 6.14 4.95 1.63
CA GLU A 42 5.63 6.31 1.86
C GLU A 42 6.52 7.08 2.84
N GLN A 43 7.01 6.43 3.90
CA GLN A 43 7.98 7.04 4.83
C GLN A 43 9.28 7.43 4.11
N CYS A 44 9.73 6.62 3.15
CA CYS A 44 10.85 6.97 2.28
C CYS A 44 10.52 8.21 1.42
N ALA A 45 9.37 8.22 0.74
CA ALA A 45 8.95 9.33 -0.12
C ALA A 45 8.77 10.66 0.65
N GLN A 46 8.34 10.58 1.91
CA GLN A 46 8.20 11.73 2.80
C GLN A 46 9.53 12.16 3.47
N GLY A 47 10.62 11.42 3.27
CA GLY A 47 11.91 11.70 3.91
C GLY A 47 11.94 11.43 5.43
N LEU A 48 10.98 10.66 5.95
CA LEU A 48 10.93 10.26 7.36
C LEU A 48 11.96 9.19 7.72
N VAL A 49 12.32 8.38 6.73
CA VAL A 49 13.39 7.37 6.79
C VAL A 49 14.27 7.55 5.56
N ASP A 50 15.58 7.53 5.76
CA ASP A 50 16.52 7.64 4.65
C ASP A 50 16.47 6.39 3.77
N CYS A 51 16.23 6.58 2.48
CA CYS A 51 16.04 5.52 1.49
C CYS A 51 16.69 5.88 0.16
N GLY A 52 16.94 4.84 -0.65
CA GLY A 52 17.50 4.93 -1.99
C GLY A 52 16.47 5.38 -3.01
N GLN A 53 16.35 4.62 -4.10
CA GLN A 53 15.49 4.96 -5.24
C GLN A 53 14.01 5.04 -4.86
N ILE A 54 13.54 4.16 -3.96
CA ILE A 54 12.10 3.98 -3.69
C ILE A 54 11.38 5.25 -3.25
N LYS A 55 12.08 6.25 -2.68
CA LYS A 55 11.49 7.54 -2.31
C LYS A 55 10.95 8.35 -3.50
N TYR A 56 11.44 8.11 -4.71
CA TYR A 56 11.00 8.81 -5.91
C TYR A 56 9.80 8.13 -6.58
N GLU A 57 9.55 6.87 -6.25
CA GLU A 57 8.52 6.05 -6.89
C GLU A 57 7.91 5.02 -5.93
N PRO A 58 7.30 5.47 -4.82
CA PRO A 58 6.72 4.56 -3.83
C PRO A 58 5.66 3.61 -4.43
N GLN A 59 5.08 3.97 -5.57
CA GLN A 59 4.10 3.20 -6.32
C GLN A 59 4.62 1.95 -7.05
N SER A 60 5.95 1.77 -7.15
CA SER A 60 6.58 0.85 -8.12
C SER A 60 7.02 -0.50 -7.54
N VAL A 61 6.60 -0.86 -6.33
CA VAL A 61 7.00 -2.12 -5.68
C VAL A 61 6.18 -3.31 -6.24
N GLU A 62 6.39 -3.61 -7.53
CA GLU A 62 5.70 -4.66 -8.28
C GLU A 62 6.51 -5.96 -8.33
N GLY A 63 5.96 -7.10 -7.91
CA GLY A 63 6.64 -8.38 -8.03
C GLY A 63 5.72 -9.52 -8.44
N PRO A 64 6.25 -10.71 -8.77
CA PRO A 64 5.43 -11.91 -8.98
C PRO A 64 4.51 -12.15 -7.79
N LYS A 65 3.27 -12.63 -8.02
CA LYS A 65 2.32 -12.96 -6.95
C LYS A 65 2.87 -14.00 -5.97
N GLY A 66 2.47 -13.87 -4.70
CA GLY A 66 2.75 -14.85 -3.66
C GLY A 66 4.03 -14.62 -2.86
N LEU A 67 4.76 -13.53 -3.12
CA LEU A 67 5.89 -13.13 -2.30
C LEU A 67 5.42 -12.63 -0.92
N GLN A 68 6.34 -12.67 0.04
CA GLN A 68 6.13 -12.15 1.41
C GLN A 68 7.15 -11.07 1.81
N SER A 69 8.00 -10.65 0.87
CA SER A 69 8.93 -9.54 1.04
C SER A 69 8.22 -8.19 0.88
N CYS A 70 8.65 -7.20 1.66
CA CYS A 70 8.23 -5.82 1.54
C CYS A 70 8.73 -5.17 0.24
N SER A 71 9.86 -5.64 -0.30
CA SER A 71 10.48 -5.14 -1.55
C SER A 71 9.83 -5.66 -2.83
N GLY A 72 8.89 -6.60 -2.75
CA GLY A 72 8.39 -7.31 -3.94
C GLY A 72 9.47 -8.12 -4.69
N GLY A 73 10.61 -8.42 -4.04
CA GLY A 73 11.71 -9.17 -4.64
C GLY A 73 12.75 -8.33 -5.38
N HIS A 74 12.62 -7.00 -5.34
CA HIS A 74 13.57 -6.07 -5.95
C HIS A 74 14.79 -5.82 -5.06
N ALA A 75 15.98 -5.93 -5.64
CA ALA A 75 17.23 -5.69 -4.92
C ALA A 75 17.45 -4.18 -4.66
N GLU A 76 16.99 -3.33 -5.58
CA GLU A 76 17.01 -1.87 -5.51
C GLU A 76 16.10 -1.29 -4.42
N TYR A 77 15.14 -2.08 -3.91
CA TYR A 77 14.22 -1.73 -2.82
C TYR A 77 14.46 -2.57 -1.57
N ALA A 78 15.62 -3.25 -1.47
CA ALA A 78 15.93 -4.15 -0.36
C ALA A 78 15.91 -3.46 1.01
N GLU A 79 16.03 -2.12 1.07
CA GLU A 79 15.85 -1.39 2.33
C GLU A 79 14.45 -1.58 2.94
N LEU A 80 13.41 -1.83 2.13
CA LEU A 80 12.06 -2.06 2.63
C LEU A 80 11.95 -3.35 3.44
N ASP A 81 12.82 -4.34 3.17
CA ASP A 81 12.90 -5.59 3.93
C ASP A 81 13.75 -5.46 5.20
N ASN A 82 14.54 -4.39 5.32
CA ASN A 82 15.41 -4.18 6.48
C ASN A 82 14.64 -3.67 7.69
N ASP A 83 14.32 -4.58 8.61
CA ASP A 83 13.63 -4.28 9.86
C ASP A 83 14.47 -3.48 10.88
N SER A 84 15.78 -3.32 10.66
CA SER A 84 16.65 -2.53 11.54
C SER A 84 16.60 -1.03 11.26
N LYS A 85 15.94 -0.58 10.18
CA LYS A 85 15.79 0.86 9.89
C LYS A 85 14.82 1.50 10.88
N ALA A 86 14.92 2.82 11.02
CA ALA A 86 14.13 3.61 11.96
C ALA A 86 12.67 3.85 11.50
N TRP A 87 11.99 2.79 11.03
CA TRP A 87 10.60 2.84 10.59
C TRP A 87 9.69 3.38 11.69
N LYS A 88 8.89 4.38 11.35
CA LYS A 88 7.85 4.93 12.20
C LYS A 88 6.73 3.91 12.30
N VAL A 89 6.27 3.68 13.52
CA VAL A 89 5.24 2.71 13.83
C VAL A 89 3.96 3.44 14.19
N THR A 90 2.89 3.18 13.45
CA THR A 90 1.61 3.87 13.67
C THR A 90 0.79 3.17 14.76
N PRO A 91 0.39 3.86 15.84
CA PRO A 91 -0.54 3.31 16.81
C PRO A 91 -1.91 3.07 16.16
N VAL A 92 -2.49 1.90 16.37
CA VAL A 92 -3.81 1.54 15.82
C VAL A 92 -4.65 0.78 16.85
N GLY A 93 -5.98 0.81 16.67
CA GLY A 93 -6.90 -0.03 17.44
C GLY A 93 -6.85 -1.50 17.00
N THR A 94 -7.82 -2.30 17.45
CA THR A 94 -8.01 -3.70 16.99
C THR A 94 -8.46 -3.81 15.53
N THR A 95 -8.89 -2.68 14.94
CA THR A 95 -9.17 -2.50 13.53
C THR A 95 -8.49 -1.21 13.06
N ALA A 96 -8.02 -1.17 11.81
CA ALA A 96 -7.51 0.04 11.17
C ALA A 96 -7.94 0.15 9.71
N THR A 97 -8.09 1.39 9.23
CA THR A 97 -8.27 1.68 7.81
C THR A 97 -6.93 1.58 7.09
N PHE A 98 -6.87 0.78 6.03
CA PHE A 98 -5.79 0.78 5.06
C PHE A 98 -6.24 1.47 3.77
N THR A 99 -5.58 2.56 3.39
CA THR A 99 -5.84 3.28 2.13
C THR A 99 -4.71 3.03 1.14
N TRP A 100 -5.05 2.46 -0.01
CA TRP A 100 -4.20 2.38 -1.18
C TRP A 100 -4.39 3.61 -2.06
N HIS A 101 -3.30 4.21 -2.52
CA HIS A 101 -3.29 5.20 -3.58
C HIS A 101 -2.76 4.58 -4.87
N ASN A 102 -3.58 4.57 -5.92
CA ASN A 102 -3.32 3.88 -7.19
C ASN A 102 -3.15 4.92 -8.32
N THR A 103 -1.91 5.18 -8.71
CA THR A 103 -1.58 6.15 -9.78
C THR A 103 -1.86 5.56 -11.17
N ALA A 104 -1.61 4.27 -11.37
CA ALA A 104 -2.01 3.51 -12.55
C ALA A 104 -2.98 2.40 -12.13
N ARG A 105 -4.29 2.70 -12.20
CA ARG A 105 -5.36 1.80 -11.78
C ARG A 105 -5.51 0.65 -12.77
N HIS A 106 -5.59 -0.57 -12.27
CA HIS A 106 -5.59 -1.75 -13.11
C HIS A 106 -6.60 -2.80 -12.63
N SER A 107 -6.96 -3.75 -13.49
CA SER A 107 -7.96 -4.77 -13.16
C SER A 107 -7.50 -5.53 -11.92
N THR A 108 -8.33 -5.59 -10.89
CA THR A 108 -7.91 -6.07 -9.57
C THR A 108 -8.59 -7.37 -9.20
N ALA A 109 -7.79 -8.40 -8.87
CA ALA A 109 -8.31 -9.64 -8.32
C ALA A 109 -8.73 -9.45 -6.87
N ASN A 110 -7.82 -8.95 -6.02
CA ASN A 110 -8.09 -8.70 -4.61
C ASN A 110 -6.97 -7.90 -3.95
N TRP A 111 -7.25 -7.45 -2.74
CA TRP A 111 -6.25 -6.98 -1.78
C TRP A 111 -6.18 -7.98 -0.63
N GLN A 112 -4.98 -8.31 -0.17
CA GLN A 112 -4.73 -9.22 0.95
C GLN A 112 -3.80 -8.56 1.96
N TYR A 113 -4.00 -8.90 3.23
CA TYR A 113 -3.21 -8.36 4.34
C TYR A 113 -2.66 -9.51 5.17
N PHE A 114 -1.39 -9.42 5.56
CA PHE A 114 -0.71 -10.47 6.30
C PHE A 114 0.07 -9.91 7.49
N ILE A 115 0.17 -10.70 8.57
CA ILE A 115 1.12 -10.50 9.67
C ILE A 115 1.87 -11.82 9.84
N GLY A 116 3.21 -11.79 9.78
CA GLY A 116 4.03 -13.00 9.94
C GLY A 116 3.67 -14.15 8.98
N GLY A 117 3.23 -13.81 7.76
CA GLY A 117 2.79 -14.78 6.76
C GLY A 117 1.35 -15.29 6.92
N GLN A 118 0.69 -15.01 8.05
CA GLN A 118 -0.72 -15.33 8.24
C GLN A 118 -1.61 -14.28 7.56
N LYS A 119 -2.50 -14.70 6.67
CA LYS A 119 -3.50 -13.80 6.07
C LYS A 119 -4.53 -13.38 7.12
N ILE A 120 -4.65 -12.08 7.36
CA ILE A 120 -5.58 -11.50 8.35
C ILE A 120 -6.83 -10.89 7.70
N ALA A 121 -6.75 -10.46 6.44
CA ALA A 121 -7.89 -9.93 5.70
C ALA A 121 -7.74 -10.13 4.19
N GLN A 122 -8.88 -10.11 3.49
CA GLN A 122 -8.95 -10.10 2.02
C GLN A 122 -10.18 -9.32 1.55
N PHE A 123 -10.02 -8.51 0.50
CA PHE A 123 -11.08 -7.75 -0.14
C PHE A 123 -11.09 -8.08 -1.63
N ASP A 124 -12.24 -8.45 -2.16
CA ASP A 124 -12.41 -8.83 -3.57
C ASP A 124 -12.43 -7.58 -4.47
N GLY A 125 -11.59 -7.58 -5.51
CA GLY A 125 -11.57 -6.54 -6.54
C GLY A 125 -12.51 -6.80 -7.71
N ARG A 126 -13.14 -7.99 -7.76
CA ARG A 126 -14.14 -8.40 -8.76
C ARG A 126 -13.65 -8.29 -10.21
N ASN A 127 -12.33 -8.34 -10.41
CA ASN A 127 -11.68 -8.11 -11.70
C ASN A 127 -12.11 -6.79 -12.35
N GLN A 128 -12.36 -5.76 -11.53
CA GLN A 128 -12.69 -4.42 -11.97
C GLN A 128 -11.51 -3.48 -11.75
N GLN A 129 -11.48 -2.38 -12.52
CA GLN A 129 -10.58 -1.28 -12.22
C GLN A 129 -11.06 -0.59 -10.93
N PRO A 130 -10.21 -0.44 -9.91
CA PRO A 130 -10.58 0.21 -8.67
C PRO A 130 -10.69 1.74 -8.82
N ALA A 131 -11.14 2.41 -7.76
CA ALA A 131 -10.95 3.84 -7.60
C ALA A 131 -9.46 4.18 -7.43
N ALA A 132 -9.11 5.47 -7.59
CA ALA A 132 -7.74 5.94 -7.36
C ALA A 132 -7.32 5.68 -5.92
N ASP A 133 -8.20 6.03 -4.97
CA ASP A 133 -8.03 5.73 -3.56
C ASP A 133 -9.00 4.63 -3.13
N VAL A 134 -8.48 3.60 -2.47
CA VAL A 134 -9.27 2.47 -1.98
C VAL A 134 -9.00 2.29 -0.49
N SER A 135 -10.01 2.52 0.34
CA SER A 135 -9.93 2.34 1.79
C SER A 135 -10.62 1.07 2.26
N GLN A 136 -9.94 0.31 3.11
CA GLN A 136 -10.37 -1.02 3.57
C GLN A 136 -10.19 -1.13 5.09
N GLN A 137 -11.21 -1.61 5.81
CA GLN A 137 -11.15 -1.82 7.25
C GLN A 137 -10.54 -3.19 7.57
N VAL A 138 -9.29 -3.22 8.03
CA VAL A 138 -8.57 -4.45 8.39
C VAL A 138 -8.71 -4.69 9.89
N ASN A 139 -9.33 -5.83 10.25
CA ASN A 139 -9.41 -6.32 11.62
C ASN A 139 -8.17 -7.17 11.92
N PHE A 140 -7.47 -6.87 13.01
CA PHE A 140 -6.24 -7.58 13.40
C PHE A 140 -6.50 -8.84 14.24
N GLY A 141 -7.76 -9.17 14.53
CA GLY A 141 -8.12 -10.33 15.35
C GLY A 141 -7.48 -10.25 16.72
N SER A 142 -6.69 -11.26 17.07
CA SER A 142 -5.98 -11.35 18.36
C SER A 142 -4.57 -10.77 18.33
N PHE A 143 -4.09 -10.25 17.20
CA PHE A 143 -2.76 -9.63 17.14
C PHE A 143 -2.75 -8.35 17.98
N THR A 144 -1.66 -8.14 18.71
CA THR A 144 -1.43 -6.96 19.57
C THR A 144 0.04 -6.54 19.50
N GLY A 145 0.34 -5.33 19.99
CA GLY A 145 1.70 -4.79 20.04
C GLY A 145 2.26 -4.41 18.67
N ARG A 146 3.59 -4.26 18.60
CA ARG A 146 4.28 -3.92 17.35
C ARG A 146 4.17 -5.09 16.35
N GLN A 147 3.58 -4.81 15.19
CA GLN A 147 3.43 -5.75 14.09
C GLN A 147 3.84 -5.10 12.76
N LYS A 148 4.32 -5.92 11.83
CA LYS A 148 4.52 -5.52 10.43
C LYS A 148 3.41 -6.16 9.60
N VAL A 149 2.59 -5.31 8.99
CA VAL A 149 1.51 -5.73 8.09
C VAL A 149 2.03 -5.66 6.67
N LEU A 150 1.99 -6.77 5.95
CA LEU A 150 2.20 -6.80 4.50
C LEU A 150 0.85 -6.66 3.82
N ALA A 151 0.64 -5.55 3.11
CA ALA A 151 -0.49 -5.34 2.23
C ALA A 151 -0.09 -5.71 0.79
N VAL A 152 -0.91 -6.52 0.13
CA VAL A 152 -0.67 -7.04 -1.21
C VAL A 152 -1.85 -6.69 -2.10
N TRP A 153 -1.61 -5.98 -3.20
CA TRP A 153 -2.60 -5.72 -4.24
C TRP A 153 -2.36 -6.68 -5.41
N ASN A 154 -3.24 -7.68 -5.56
CA ASN A 154 -3.15 -8.67 -6.62
C ASN A 154 -3.88 -8.19 -7.88
N ILE A 155 -3.13 -8.04 -8.97
CA ILE A 155 -3.67 -7.67 -10.28
C ILE A 155 -4.41 -8.87 -10.89
N ALA A 156 -5.54 -8.64 -11.56
CA ALA A 156 -6.39 -9.72 -12.09
C ALA A 156 -5.80 -10.39 -13.32
N ASP A 157 -5.24 -9.60 -14.23
CA ASP A 157 -4.88 -9.97 -15.60
C ASP A 157 -3.36 -10.07 -15.84
N THR A 158 -2.54 -10.03 -14.78
CA THR A 158 -1.09 -10.29 -14.84
C THR A 158 -0.65 -11.35 -13.84
N GLY A 159 0.62 -11.78 -13.93
CA GLY A 159 1.28 -12.62 -12.92
C GLY A 159 1.75 -11.87 -11.67
N ASN A 160 1.53 -10.56 -11.59
CA ASN A 160 2.17 -9.67 -10.62
C ASN A 160 1.21 -9.14 -9.55
N ALA A 161 1.80 -8.59 -8.49
CA ALA A 161 1.15 -7.90 -7.39
C ALA A 161 2.03 -6.74 -6.88
N PHE A 162 1.42 -5.81 -6.15
CA PHE A 162 2.12 -4.70 -5.49
C PHE A 162 2.22 -4.98 -3.99
N TYR A 163 3.39 -4.68 -3.42
CA TYR A 163 3.73 -5.02 -2.05
C TYR A 163 3.98 -3.76 -1.22
N SER A 164 3.32 -3.65 -0.06
CA SER A 164 3.44 -2.49 0.82
C SER A 164 3.45 -2.91 2.27
N CYS A 165 4.59 -2.73 2.94
CA CYS A 165 4.71 -3.01 4.36
C CYS A 165 4.37 -1.78 5.21
N VAL A 166 3.62 -2.00 6.29
CA VAL A 166 3.20 -0.98 7.24
C VAL A 166 3.53 -1.46 8.65
N ASP A 167 4.30 -0.67 9.39
CA ASP A 167 4.61 -0.97 10.79
C ASP A 167 3.56 -0.34 11.70
N VAL A 168 2.85 -1.15 12.47
CA VAL A 168 1.76 -0.73 13.36
C VAL A 168 2.01 -1.16 14.80
N ASN A 169 1.42 -0.44 15.76
CA ASN A 169 1.36 -0.85 17.16
C ASN A 169 -0.09 -1.04 17.58
N ILE A 170 -0.55 -2.30 17.55
CA ILE A 170 -1.95 -2.69 17.70
C ILE A 170 -2.34 -2.69 19.18
N GLY A 171 -3.40 -1.95 19.51
CA GLY A 171 -3.83 -1.75 20.89
C GLY A 171 -2.95 -0.75 21.65
N GLY A 172 -1.97 -0.15 21.00
CA GLY A 172 -1.21 0.96 21.58
C GLY A 172 -2.07 2.22 21.56
N THR A 173 -2.47 2.72 22.74
CA THR A 173 -2.92 4.10 22.85
C THR A 173 -1.75 5.00 22.42
N GLY A 174 -1.91 5.74 21.32
CA GLY A 174 -0.90 6.70 20.88
C GLY A 174 -0.47 7.57 22.05
N GLY A 175 0.78 7.43 22.48
CA GLY A 175 1.35 8.28 23.51
C GLY A 175 1.52 9.69 22.96
N GLY A 176 0.54 10.55 23.25
CA GLY A 176 0.59 11.99 23.05
C GLY A 176 -0.22 12.64 24.16
N GLY A 177 0.48 12.99 25.24
CA GLY A 177 -0.08 13.24 26.56
C GLY A 177 -1.04 14.41 26.69
N GLY A 178 -1.90 14.31 27.70
CA GLY A 178 -2.52 15.47 28.31
C GLY A 178 -1.44 16.41 28.84
N GLY A 179 -1.56 17.68 28.46
CA GLY A 179 -0.82 18.80 29.00
C GLY A 179 -1.75 19.99 29.16
N THR A 180 -2.26 20.17 30.37
CA THR A 180 -2.85 21.42 30.86
C THR A 180 -1.75 22.47 31.07
N GLY A 181 -2.04 23.73 30.71
CA GLY A 181 -1.24 24.95 30.97
C GLY A 181 -0.77 25.59 29.66
N GLY A 182 -1.11 26.83 29.29
CA GLY A 182 -1.39 28.03 30.07
C GLY A 182 -0.20 28.99 29.95
N GLY A 183 -0.35 30.11 29.23
CA GLY A 183 0.61 31.23 29.23
C GLY A 183 0.99 31.74 27.84
N GLY A 184 0.68 33.01 27.57
CA GLY A 184 0.69 33.67 26.25
C GLY A 184 2.02 34.24 25.74
N GLY A 185 1.96 34.76 24.51
CA GLY A 185 3.05 35.51 23.86
C GLY A 185 2.82 35.66 22.36
N GLY A 186 2.42 36.86 21.93
CA GLY A 186 1.85 37.14 20.61
C GLY A 186 2.80 37.04 19.41
N GLY A 187 2.21 36.56 18.33
CA GLY A 187 2.72 36.38 16.97
C GLY A 187 1.73 35.41 16.34
N SER A 188 1.07 35.80 15.24
CA SER A 188 -0.04 35.04 14.61
C SER A 188 0.32 33.56 14.54
N THR A 189 -0.23 32.80 15.48
CA THR A 189 0.03 31.39 15.69
C THR A 189 -1.27 30.69 15.40
N CYS A 190 -1.27 29.89 14.34
CA CYS A 190 -2.16 28.78 14.14
C CYS A 190 -2.67 28.18 15.48
N ALA A 191 -3.90 28.51 15.87
CA ALA A 191 -4.46 28.14 17.17
C ALA A 191 -4.92 26.66 17.22
N ALA A 192 -5.14 26.04 16.06
CA ALA A 192 -5.50 24.63 15.95
C ALA A 192 -4.26 23.73 16.00
N ALA A 193 -4.45 22.51 16.49
CA ALA A 193 -3.38 21.51 16.57
C ALA A 193 -2.81 21.19 15.18
N ALA A 194 -1.52 20.88 15.08
CA ALA A 194 -0.92 20.44 13.83
C ALA A 194 -1.64 19.20 13.28
N TRP A 195 -1.80 19.14 11.95
CA TRP A 195 -2.37 17.97 11.28
C TRP A 195 -1.48 16.75 11.51
N ASP A 196 -2.11 15.65 11.90
CA ASP A 196 -1.49 14.36 12.14
C ASP A 196 -2.09 13.35 11.14
N PRO A 197 -1.28 12.76 10.25
CA PRO A 197 -1.75 11.77 9.28
C PRO A 197 -2.37 10.54 9.93
N ALA A 198 -2.00 10.21 11.17
CA ALA A 198 -2.51 9.05 11.89
C ALA A 198 -3.81 9.35 12.66
N ARG A 199 -4.21 10.63 12.76
CA ARG A 199 -5.40 11.03 13.53
C ARG A 199 -6.64 11.04 12.66
N VAL A 200 -7.72 10.52 13.22
CA VAL A 200 -9.07 10.66 12.67
C VAL A 200 -9.62 12.04 13.01
N TYR A 201 -10.18 12.71 12.01
CA TYR A 201 -10.87 13.99 12.11
C TYR A 201 -12.31 13.84 11.63
N ASN A 202 -13.27 14.35 12.39
CA ASN A 202 -14.66 14.41 12.00
C ASN A 202 -14.98 15.74 11.30
N GLY A 203 -16.12 15.81 10.62
CA GLY A 203 -16.57 17.06 10.00
C GLY A 203 -16.62 18.20 11.01
N GLY A 204 -15.95 19.30 10.69
CA GLY A 204 -15.80 20.48 11.56
C GLY A 204 -14.48 20.56 12.32
N ASP A 205 -13.74 19.46 12.47
CA ASP A 205 -12.44 19.48 13.16
C ASP A 205 -11.44 20.36 12.42
N THR A 206 -10.63 21.12 13.16
CA THR A 206 -9.61 22.01 12.60
C THR A 206 -8.21 21.56 12.93
N VAL A 207 -7.31 21.74 11.96
CA VAL A 207 -5.89 21.42 12.06
C VAL A 207 -5.05 22.50 11.40
N THR A 208 -3.75 22.51 11.67
CA THR A 208 -2.82 23.42 11.02
C THR A 208 -1.79 22.65 10.20
N TYR A 209 -1.60 23.11 8.97
CA TYR A 209 -0.69 22.48 8.02
C TYR A 209 -0.20 23.50 6.99
N GLY A 210 1.12 23.60 6.81
CA GLY A 210 1.71 24.47 5.79
C GLY A 210 1.45 25.97 5.99
N GLY A 211 1.32 26.46 7.23
CA GLY A 211 1.02 27.87 7.53
C GLY A 211 -0.45 28.27 7.25
N HIS A 212 -1.35 27.29 7.28
CA HIS A 212 -2.78 27.48 7.07
C HIS A 212 -3.57 26.69 8.10
N THR A 213 -4.76 27.19 8.44
CA THR A 213 -5.76 26.43 9.19
C THR A 213 -6.66 25.70 8.21
N TRP A 214 -6.90 24.42 8.46
CA TRP A 214 -7.75 23.57 7.63
C TRP A 214 -8.90 23.02 8.45
N ARG A 215 -10.07 22.89 7.84
CA ARG A 215 -11.25 22.26 8.43
C ARG A 215 -11.59 20.98 7.68
N ALA A 216 -11.76 19.89 8.41
CA ALA A 216 -12.28 18.65 7.86
C ALA A 216 -13.74 18.89 7.43
N LYS A 217 -14.05 18.69 6.15
CA LYS A 217 -15.42 18.86 5.64
C LYS A 217 -16.33 17.70 6.04
N TRP A 218 -15.73 16.54 6.29
CA TRP A 218 -16.37 15.32 6.77
C TRP A 218 -15.31 14.43 7.44
N TRP A 219 -15.70 13.20 7.79
CA TRP A 219 -14.79 12.21 8.37
C TRP A 219 -13.56 11.97 7.47
N VAL A 220 -12.36 12.17 8.00
CA VAL A 220 -11.10 12.09 7.25
C VAL A 220 -9.96 11.56 8.14
N THR A 221 -9.03 10.81 7.56
CA THR A 221 -7.80 10.33 8.21
C THR A 221 -6.73 10.15 7.13
N GLY A 222 -5.50 10.57 7.37
CA GLY A 222 -4.39 10.37 6.42
C GLY A 222 -4.36 11.31 5.21
N ASP A 223 -5.49 11.81 4.73
CA ASP A 223 -5.51 12.80 3.66
C ASP A 223 -4.83 14.09 4.12
N LYS A 224 -3.83 14.54 3.35
CA LYS A 224 -3.05 15.73 3.64
C LYS A 224 -3.83 17.01 3.26
N PRO A 225 -3.91 18.01 4.14
CA PRO A 225 -4.52 19.29 3.77
C PRO A 225 -3.77 19.98 2.62
N GLY A 226 -4.54 20.56 1.68
CA GLY A 226 -4.02 21.34 0.56
C GLY A 226 -3.61 20.59 -0.71
N THR A 227 -3.77 19.26 -0.77
CA THR A 227 -3.35 18.46 -1.95
C THR A 227 -4.42 18.32 -3.04
N THR A 228 -5.69 18.52 -2.70
CA THR A 228 -6.84 18.17 -3.56
C THR A 228 -7.72 19.37 -3.96
N GLY A 229 -7.26 20.60 -3.67
CA GLY A 229 -7.99 21.84 -3.98
C GLY A 229 -9.38 21.91 -3.34
N GLN A 230 -10.30 22.69 -3.91
CA GLN A 230 -11.65 22.91 -3.34
C GLN A 230 -12.52 21.63 -3.23
N TRP A 231 -12.18 20.61 -4.01
CA TRP A 231 -12.86 19.31 -4.01
C TRP A 231 -12.32 18.36 -2.94
N GLY A 232 -11.25 18.76 -2.25
CA GLY A 232 -10.65 18.01 -1.18
C GLY A 232 -11.53 17.84 0.05
N VAL A 233 -11.09 16.92 0.91
CA VAL A 233 -11.65 16.62 2.24
C VAL A 233 -11.36 17.71 3.26
N TRP A 234 -10.36 18.56 2.98
CA TRP A 234 -9.98 19.71 3.80
C TRP A 234 -10.41 21.02 3.12
N GLU A 235 -11.06 21.88 3.88
CA GLU A 235 -11.36 23.26 3.54
C GLU A 235 -10.27 24.17 4.10
N ASP A 236 -9.64 24.97 3.26
CA ASP A 236 -8.68 26.00 3.69
C ASP A 236 -9.43 27.16 4.36
N LEU A 237 -9.13 27.44 5.62
CA LEU A 237 -9.67 28.58 6.38
C LEU A 237 -8.74 29.80 6.31
N GLY A 238 -7.62 29.71 5.60
CA GLY A 238 -6.67 30.78 5.39
C GLY A 238 -5.39 30.65 6.21
N ALA A 239 -4.49 31.59 5.94
CA ALA A 239 -3.16 31.62 6.53
C ALA A 239 -3.21 31.85 8.06
N CYS A 240 -2.29 31.18 8.74
CA CYS A 240 -1.93 31.35 10.13
C CYS A 240 -0.46 30.94 10.33
#